data_AF-A0A7C7A5F2-F1
#
_entry.id   AF-A0A7C7A5F2-F1
#
_cell.length_a   1.000
_cell.length_b   1.000
_cell.length_c   1.000
_cell.angle_alpha   90.00
_cell.angle_beta   90.00
_cell.angle_gamma   90.00
#
_symmetry.space_group_name_H-M   'P 1'
#
loop_
_entity.id
_entity.type
_entity.pdbx_description
1 polymer ?
#
loop_
_entity_poly.entity_id
_entity_poly.type
_entity_poly.pdbx_seq_one_letter_code
_entity_poly.pdbx_strand_id
1 'polypeptide(L)'
;MGGNELPGKCLGIVGLGKIGRLIAEKANGLLRMAVIAYDPYQKEVPEGVRIVKSVEEVYRTADFITLNTPLTKDTEGMISATQLTMMKPTAYLINAARGQLIIDQDLADALHNGAIAGAAIDVFRSEPPSLDNPLFTAPNVLLTPHIAGSTAEAVKRMAIGSASAVVDLYSGKKPANIVNPKVWERLNNH
;
A
#
# COMPACT_ATOMS: atom_id res chain seq x y z
N MET A 1 -2.20 -25.28 13.18
CA MET A 1 -2.00 -24.23 12.15
C MET A 1 -2.88 -24.57 10.96
N GLY A 2 -3.64 -23.60 10.46
CA GLY A 2 -4.52 -23.77 9.30
C GLY A 2 -4.52 -22.48 8.47
N GLY A 3 -4.75 -22.59 7.17
CA GLY A 3 -4.86 -21.43 6.27
C GLY A 3 -6.20 -20.71 6.41
N ASN A 4 -6.33 -19.55 5.77
CA ASN A 4 -7.58 -18.82 5.66
C ASN A 4 -8.16 -18.96 4.25
N GLU A 5 -9.44 -19.33 4.16
CA GLU A 5 -10.20 -19.12 2.93
C GLU A 5 -10.48 -17.63 2.75
N LEU A 6 -10.34 -17.16 1.51
CA LEU A 6 -10.59 -15.75 1.16
C LEU A 6 -12.07 -15.45 0.88
N PRO A 7 -12.86 -16.32 0.21
CA PRO A 7 -14.26 -16.02 -0.08
C PRO A 7 -15.06 -15.66 1.18
N GLY A 8 -15.84 -14.57 1.11
CA GLY A 8 -16.64 -14.08 2.23
C GLY A 8 -15.87 -13.31 3.31
N LYS A 9 -14.54 -13.25 3.25
CA LYS A 9 -13.72 -12.38 4.13
C LYS A 9 -13.77 -10.93 3.65
N CYS A 10 -13.45 -10.02 4.57
CA CYS A 10 -13.41 -8.59 4.31
C CYS A 10 -11.98 -8.11 4.04
N LEU A 11 -11.75 -7.52 2.86
CA LEU A 11 -10.55 -6.77 2.53
C LEU A 11 -10.77 -5.28 2.80
N GLY A 12 -9.94 -4.71 3.65
CA GLY A 12 -9.81 -3.29 3.92
C GLY A 12 -8.71 -2.66 3.08
N ILE A 13 -9.04 -1.63 2.30
CA ILE A 13 -8.07 -0.89 1.48
C ILE A 13 -7.93 0.52 2.04
N VAL A 14 -6.72 0.90 2.43
CA VAL A 14 -6.39 2.27 2.84
C VAL A 14 -5.66 2.94 1.68
N GLY A 15 -6.33 3.86 1.00
CA GLY A 15 -5.87 4.49 -0.25
C GLY A 15 -6.42 3.81 -1.50
N LEU A 16 -7.32 4.49 -2.21
CA LEU A 16 -8.04 3.98 -3.37
C LEU A 16 -7.58 4.65 -4.68
N GLY A 17 -6.26 4.85 -4.78
CA GLY A 17 -5.58 5.23 -6.01
C GLY A 17 -5.51 4.09 -7.03
N LYS A 18 -4.66 4.24 -8.05
CA LYS A 18 -4.55 3.28 -9.16
C LYS A 18 -4.34 1.82 -8.70
N ILE A 19 -3.45 1.59 -7.74
CA ILE A 19 -3.14 0.25 -7.23
C ILE A 19 -4.29 -0.28 -6.37
N GLY A 20 -4.79 0.52 -5.42
CA GLY A 20 -5.91 0.13 -4.55
C GLY A 20 -7.16 -0.28 -5.34
N ARG A 21 -7.47 0.41 -6.45
CA ARG A 21 -8.59 0.03 -7.33
C ARG A 21 -8.38 -1.30 -8.03
N LEU A 22 -7.18 -1.58 -8.53
CA LEU A 22 -6.85 -2.87 -9.15
C LEU A 22 -6.92 -4.01 -8.12
N ILE A 23 -6.52 -3.76 -6.89
CA ILE A 23 -6.67 -4.71 -5.78
C ILE A 23 -8.15 -4.95 -5.50
N ALA A 24 -8.95 -3.89 -5.38
CA ALA A 24 -10.38 -3.99 -5.13
C ALA A 24 -11.11 -4.81 -6.20
N GLU A 25 -10.82 -4.57 -7.48
CA GLU A 25 -11.38 -5.31 -8.61
C GLU A 25 -11.09 -6.81 -8.50
N LYS A 26 -9.83 -7.17 -8.23
CA LYS A 26 -9.42 -8.58 -8.09
C LYS A 26 -10.03 -9.24 -6.86
N ALA A 27 -10.09 -8.50 -5.74
CA ALA A 27 -10.61 -9.01 -4.48
C ALA A 27 -12.12 -9.27 -4.53
N ASN A 28 -12.89 -8.32 -5.06
CA ASN A 28 -14.33 -8.46 -5.22
C ASN A 28 -14.67 -9.54 -6.27
N GLY A 29 -14.04 -9.49 -7.45
CA GLY A 29 -14.34 -10.39 -8.55
C GLY A 29 -13.83 -11.83 -8.34
N LEU A 30 -12.52 -12.03 -8.46
CA LEU A 30 -11.92 -13.36 -8.48
C LEU A 30 -11.88 -14.01 -7.10
N LEU A 31 -11.57 -13.23 -6.06
CA LEU A 31 -11.38 -13.75 -4.70
C LEU A 31 -12.68 -13.77 -3.88
N ARG A 32 -13.77 -13.17 -4.39
CA ARG A 32 -15.10 -13.12 -3.74
C ARG A 32 -15.05 -12.58 -2.31
N MET A 33 -14.20 -11.59 -2.08
CA MET A 33 -14.07 -10.89 -0.81
C MET A 33 -15.01 -9.68 -0.77
N ALA A 34 -15.55 -9.36 0.40
CA ALA A 34 -16.16 -8.06 0.61
C ALA A 34 -15.06 -7.00 0.65
N VAL A 35 -15.22 -5.87 -0.05
CA VAL A 35 -14.20 -4.81 -0.08
C VAL A 35 -14.73 -3.55 0.59
N ILE A 36 -14.00 -3.08 1.59
CA ILE A 36 -14.19 -1.77 2.22
C ILE A 36 -12.98 -0.91 1.97
N ALA A 37 -13.17 0.39 1.75
CA ALA A 37 -12.05 1.29 1.47
C ALA A 37 -12.19 2.64 2.15
N TYR A 38 -11.07 3.18 2.60
CA TYR A 38 -10.94 4.56 3.05
C TYR A 38 -9.97 5.32 2.15
N ASP A 39 -10.43 6.42 1.58
CA ASP A 39 -9.59 7.38 0.86
C ASP A 39 -10.24 8.78 0.97
N PRO A 40 -9.60 9.75 1.65
CA PRO A 40 -10.18 11.06 1.91
C PRO A 40 -10.31 11.94 0.64
N TYR A 41 -9.64 11.58 -0.45
CA TYR A 41 -9.63 12.36 -1.69
C TYR A 41 -10.47 11.76 -2.81
N GLN A 42 -11.01 10.56 -2.58
CA GLN A 42 -11.66 9.78 -3.62
C GLN A 42 -13.13 10.17 -3.81
N LYS A 43 -13.49 10.51 -5.05
CA LYS A 43 -14.85 10.92 -5.43
C LYS A 43 -15.65 9.82 -6.12
N GLU A 44 -14.96 8.91 -6.80
CA GLU A 44 -15.55 7.80 -7.53
C GLU A 44 -15.35 6.49 -6.78
N VAL A 45 -16.42 5.72 -6.61
CA VAL A 45 -16.37 4.43 -5.92
C VAL A 45 -16.38 3.32 -6.95
N PRO A 46 -15.35 2.44 -7.00
CA PRO A 46 -15.38 1.26 -7.85
C PRO A 46 -16.57 0.35 -7.49
N GLU A 47 -17.08 -0.39 -8.48
CA GLU A 47 -18.20 -1.29 -8.27
C GLU A 47 -17.91 -2.35 -7.20
N GLY A 48 -18.87 -2.55 -6.30
CA GLY A 48 -18.79 -3.48 -5.17
C GLY A 48 -17.74 -3.15 -4.11
N VAL A 49 -17.22 -1.91 -4.10
CA VAL A 49 -16.45 -1.35 -2.98
C VAL A 49 -17.35 -0.50 -2.11
N ARG A 50 -17.30 -0.72 -0.80
CA ARG A 50 -17.97 0.13 0.18
C ARG A 50 -17.00 1.16 0.75
N ILE A 51 -17.22 2.44 0.50
CA ILE A 51 -16.44 3.50 1.14
C ILE A 51 -16.86 3.67 2.59
N VAL A 52 -15.88 3.68 3.49
CA VAL A 52 -16.08 3.93 4.91
C VAL A 52 -15.78 5.38 5.26
N LYS A 53 -16.37 5.88 6.35
CA LYS A 53 -16.25 7.29 6.74
C LYS A 53 -14.93 7.60 7.45
N SER A 54 -14.30 6.58 8.03
CA SER A 54 -13.07 6.73 8.79
C SER A 54 -12.14 5.54 8.57
N VAL A 55 -10.83 5.76 8.71
CA VAL A 55 -9.84 4.70 8.54
C VAL A 55 -9.95 3.64 9.64
N GLU A 56 -10.40 4.03 10.83
CA GLU A 56 -10.62 3.13 11.97
C GLU A 56 -11.70 2.09 11.68
N GLU A 57 -12.71 2.44 10.88
CA GLU A 57 -13.72 1.46 10.43
C GLU A 57 -13.07 0.35 9.59
N VAL A 58 -12.05 0.68 8.79
CA VAL A 58 -11.25 -0.32 8.07
C VAL A 58 -10.57 -1.25 9.05
N TYR A 59 -9.83 -0.68 10.02
CA TYR A 59 -9.05 -1.47 10.99
C TYR A 59 -9.93 -2.44 11.77
N ARG A 60 -11.09 -2.00 12.25
CA ARG A 60 -11.99 -2.83 13.08
C ARG A 60 -12.74 -3.90 12.29
N THR A 61 -12.99 -3.69 11.00
CA THR A 61 -13.91 -4.52 10.22
C THR A 61 -13.19 -5.53 9.33
N ALA A 62 -12.01 -5.19 8.82
CA ALA A 62 -11.30 -6.00 7.83
C ALA A 62 -10.63 -7.23 8.45
N ASP A 63 -10.59 -8.31 7.68
CA ASP A 63 -9.79 -9.51 7.96
C ASP A 63 -8.40 -9.41 7.31
N PHE A 64 -8.30 -8.66 6.22
CA PHE A 64 -7.04 -8.32 5.55
C PHE A 64 -7.01 -6.82 5.31
N ILE A 65 -5.90 -6.16 5.62
CA ILE A 65 -5.75 -4.71 5.45
C ILE A 65 -4.56 -4.44 4.54
N THR A 66 -4.77 -3.74 3.43
CA THR A 66 -3.68 -3.32 2.53
C THR A 66 -3.51 -1.80 2.55
N LEU A 67 -2.25 -1.37 2.68
CA LEU A 67 -1.87 0.04 2.60
C LEU A 67 -1.47 0.40 1.17
N ASN A 68 -2.09 1.43 0.63
CA ASN A 68 -1.91 1.92 -0.74
C ASN A 68 -1.89 3.46 -0.82
N THR A 69 -1.51 4.11 0.28
CA THR A 69 -1.39 5.57 0.39
C THR A 69 0.04 6.06 0.08
N PRO A 70 0.20 7.30 -0.40
CA PRO A 70 1.51 7.95 -0.44
C PRO A 70 2.00 8.26 0.98
N LEU A 71 3.31 8.45 1.14
CA LEU A 71 3.89 9.02 2.36
C LEU A 71 3.66 10.53 2.40
N THR A 72 2.95 10.99 3.42
CA THR A 72 2.71 12.39 3.75
C THR A 72 2.89 12.56 5.27
N LYS A 73 2.81 13.79 5.77
CA LYS A 73 2.83 14.05 7.22
C LYS A 73 1.69 13.36 7.97
N ASP A 74 0.55 13.17 7.31
CA ASP A 74 -0.65 12.58 7.91
C ASP A 74 -0.63 11.04 7.86
N THR A 75 0.17 10.46 6.96
CA THR A 75 0.26 8.99 6.78
C THR A 75 1.54 8.39 7.36
N GLU A 76 2.53 9.21 7.70
CA GLU A 76 3.73 8.75 8.41
C GLU A 76 3.37 8.20 9.79
N GLY A 77 3.76 6.94 10.06
CA GLY A 77 3.45 6.26 11.32
C GLY A 77 1.96 6.02 11.56
N MET A 78 1.11 6.08 10.51
CA MET A 78 -0.33 5.89 10.65
C MET A 78 -0.72 4.51 11.19
N ILE A 79 0.16 3.52 11.06
CA ILE A 79 0.06 2.24 11.75
C ILE A 79 1.06 2.22 12.91
N SER A 80 0.55 2.50 14.10
CA SER A 80 1.23 2.36 15.38
C SER A 80 0.54 1.29 16.26
N ALA A 81 1.03 1.08 17.47
CA ALA A 81 0.42 0.19 18.46
C ALA A 81 -1.09 0.47 18.65
N THR A 82 -1.49 1.74 18.58
CA THR A 82 -2.88 2.16 18.72
C THR A 82 -3.75 1.58 17.59
N GLN A 83 -3.31 1.64 16.33
CA GLN A 83 -4.09 1.13 15.20
C GLN A 83 -4.04 -0.39 15.14
N LEU A 84 -2.90 -1.00 15.47
CA LEU A 84 -2.74 -2.45 15.49
C LEU A 84 -3.71 -3.11 16.49
N THR A 85 -3.91 -2.50 17.67
CA THR A 85 -4.88 -3.01 18.66
C THR A 85 -6.35 -2.80 18.26
N MET A 86 -6.64 -1.94 17.28
CA MET A 86 -8.00 -1.82 16.72
C MET A 86 -8.33 -2.94 15.72
N MET A 87 -7.31 -3.62 15.19
CA MET A 87 -7.49 -4.70 14.22
C MET A 87 -8.04 -5.95 14.90
N LYS A 88 -8.60 -6.86 14.10
CA LYS A 88 -9.00 -8.17 14.63
C LYS A 88 -7.74 -8.96 15.01
N PRO A 89 -7.77 -9.77 16.07
CA PRO A 89 -6.70 -10.74 16.35
C PRO A 89 -6.44 -11.71 15.20
N THR A 90 -7.44 -11.91 14.33
CA THR A 90 -7.34 -12.75 13.12
C THR A 90 -6.90 -11.98 11.88
N ALA A 91 -6.65 -10.67 11.97
CA ALA A 91 -6.37 -9.83 10.81
C ALA A 91 -4.94 -9.97 10.30
N TYR A 92 -4.76 -9.74 9.01
CA TYR A 92 -3.46 -9.64 8.36
C TYR A 92 -3.23 -8.22 7.83
N LEU A 93 -2.05 -7.66 8.09
CA LEU A 93 -1.63 -6.36 7.56
C LEU A 93 -0.67 -6.53 6.38
N ILE A 94 -0.93 -5.85 5.27
CA ILE A 94 -0.12 -5.91 4.05
C ILE A 94 0.36 -4.49 3.71
N ASN A 95 1.68 -4.32 3.51
CA ASN A 95 2.25 -3.06 3.08
C ASN A 95 3.28 -3.26 1.96
N ALA A 96 2.92 -2.77 0.77
CA ALA A 96 3.80 -2.63 -0.38
C ALA A 96 3.82 -1.18 -0.92
N ALA A 97 3.42 -0.22 -0.08
CA ALA A 97 3.34 1.19 -0.46
C ALA A 97 4.58 1.97 -0.01
N ARG A 98 4.70 2.29 1.27
CA ARG A 98 5.86 2.98 1.87
C ARG A 98 6.12 2.43 3.26
N GLY A 99 7.39 2.18 3.61
CA GLY A 99 7.72 1.59 4.91
C GLY A 99 7.42 2.53 6.07
N GLN A 100 7.58 3.85 5.88
CA GLN A 100 7.32 4.86 6.91
C GLN A 100 5.85 4.96 7.35
N LEU A 101 4.92 4.28 6.67
CA LEU A 101 3.52 4.21 7.10
C LEU A 101 3.35 3.41 8.40
N ILE A 102 4.31 2.53 8.72
CA ILE A 102 4.28 1.63 9.86
C ILE A 102 5.39 2.01 10.84
N ILE A 103 5.12 1.86 12.14
CA ILE A 103 6.15 1.84 13.18
C ILE A 103 6.63 0.40 13.36
N ASP A 104 7.83 0.07 12.86
CA ASP A 104 8.35 -1.30 12.80
C ASP A 104 8.33 -2.02 14.16
N GLN A 105 8.71 -1.32 15.25
CA GLN A 105 8.71 -1.88 16.60
C GLN A 105 7.30 -2.23 17.06
N ASP A 106 6.34 -1.33 16.87
CA ASP A 106 4.94 -1.56 17.28
C ASP A 106 4.35 -2.76 16.53
N LEU A 107 4.68 -2.92 15.24
CA LEU A 107 4.24 -4.08 14.46
C LEU A 107 4.88 -5.38 14.97
N ALA A 108 6.19 -5.38 15.25
CA ALA A 108 6.86 -6.54 15.80
C ALA A 108 6.25 -6.95 17.14
N ASP A 109 6.02 -6.00 18.05
CA ASP A 109 5.41 -6.23 19.35
C ASP A 109 3.97 -6.75 19.21
N ALA A 110 3.19 -6.18 18.29
CA ALA A 110 1.82 -6.65 18.00
C ALA A 110 1.79 -8.10 17.51
N LEU A 111 2.76 -8.51 16.68
CA LEU A 111 2.89 -9.88 16.21
C LEU A 111 3.32 -10.84 17.33
N HIS A 112 4.29 -10.44 18.16
CA HIS A 112 4.71 -11.23 19.32
C HIS A 112 3.59 -11.44 20.33
N ASN A 113 2.79 -10.40 20.57
CA ASN A 113 1.67 -10.43 21.52
C ASN A 113 0.38 -11.02 20.94
N GLY A 114 0.36 -11.39 19.65
CA GLY A 114 -0.82 -11.93 18.98
C GLY A 114 -1.98 -10.92 18.84
N ALA A 115 -1.68 -9.62 18.80
CA ALA A 115 -2.67 -8.58 18.57
C ALA A 115 -3.27 -8.65 17.15
N ILE A 116 -2.49 -9.16 16.19
CA ILE A 116 -2.93 -9.52 14.83
C ILE A 116 -2.35 -10.89 14.45
N ALA A 117 -2.93 -11.52 13.43
CA ALA A 117 -2.54 -12.88 13.04
C ALA A 117 -1.23 -12.93 12.26
N GLY A 118 -0.91 -11.87 11.51
CA GLY A 118 0.31 -11.81 10.71
C GLY A 118 0.44 -10.54 9.89
N ALA A 119 1.59 -10.39 9.22
CA ALA A 119 1.83 -9.27 8.33
C ALA A 119 2.66 -9.67 7.10
N ALA A 120 2.50 -8.94 5.99
CA ALA A 120 3.31 -9.05 4.79
C ALA A 120 3.88 -7.68 4.40
N ILE A 121 5.20 -7.51 4.45
CA ILE A 121 5.89 -6.23 4.32
C ILE A 121 6.91 -6.31 3.18
N ASP A 122 6.73 -5.49 2.16
CA ASP A 122 7.68 -5.35 1.04
C ASP A 122 8.58 -4.12 1.18
N VAL A 123 8.18 -3.14 1.99
CA VAL A 123 8.84 -1.83 2.11
C VAL A 123 9.18 -1.53 3.57
N PHE A 124 10.35 -0.94 3.80
CA PHE A 124 10.89 -0.71 5.15
C PHE A 124 11.09 0.77 5.43
N ARG A 125 11.10 1.17 6.71
CA ARG A 125 11.32 2.56 7.11
C ARG A 125 12.66 3.12 6.58
N SER A 126 13.70 2.31 6.65
CA SER A 126 15.00 2.54 6.03
C SER A 126 15.26 1.42 5.02
N GLU A 127 15.81 1.78 3.86
CA GLU A 127 16.13 0.82 2.81
C GLU A 127 17.58 0.99 2.33
N PRO A 128 18.42 -0.05 2.50
CA PRO A 128 18.12 -1.36 3.09
C PRO A 128 17.77 -1.28 4.60
N PRO A 129 16.94 -2.21 5.12
CA PRO A 129 16.67 -2.29 6.55
C PRO A 129 17.94 -2.60 7.32
N SER A 130 18.05 -2.01 8.53
CA SER A 130 19.13 -2.34 9.45
C SER A 130 19.06 -3.80 9.87
N LEU A 131 20.22 -4.39 10.19
CA LEU A 131 20.31 -5.81 10.59
C LEU A 131 19.59 -6.09 11.92
N ASP A 132 19.37 -5.07 12.75
CA ASP A 132 18.63 -5.12 14.00
C ASP A 132 17.14 -4.76 13.83
N ASN A 133 16.62 -4.71 12.59
CA ASN A 133 15.20 -4.41 12.37
C ASN A 133 14.33 -5.46 13.09
N PRO A 134 13.39 -5.03 13.96
CA PRO A 134 12.62 -5.95 14.81
C PRO A 134 11.70 -6.88 14.03
N LEU A 135 11.36 -6.54 12.78
CA LEU A 135 10.54 -7.39 11.92
C LEU A 135 11.27 -8.67 11.49
N PHE A 136 12.60 -8.72 11.53
CA PHE A 136 13.36 -9.92 11.15
C PHE A 136 13.18 -11.10 12.11
N THR A 137 12.82 -10.83 13.37
CA THR A 137 12.59 -11.86 14.38
C THR A 137 11.13 -12.01 14.77
N ALA A 138 10.24 -11.16 14.22
CA ALA A 138 8.82 -11.20 14.53
C ALA A 138 8.17 -12.50 13.99
N PRO A 139 7.21 -13.09 14.71
CA PRO A 139 6.51 -14.27 14.23
C PRO A 139 5.48 -13.89 13.16
N ASN A 140 5.09 -14.86 12.33
CA ASN A 140 4.00 -14.75 11.36
C ASN A 140 4.12 -13.53 10.41
N VAL A 141 5.35 -13.15 10.06
CA VAL A 141 5.64 -12.07 9.11
C VAL A 141 6.27 -12.62 7.82
N LEU A 142 5.80 -12.13 6.68
CA LEU A 142 6.42 -12.34 5.38
C LEU A 142 7.12 -11.06 4.95
N LEU A 143 8.40 -11.15 4.60
CA LEU A 143 9.21 -10.00 4.21
C LEU A 143 9.73 -10.18 2.79
N THR A 144 9.61 -9.14 1.97
CA THR A 144 10.18 -9.10 0.61
C THR A 144 10.99 -7.81 0.40
N PRO A 145 12.07 -7.83 -0.42
CA PRO A 145 13.02 -6.73 -0.49
C PRO A 145 12.63 -5.64 -1.52
N HIS A 146 11.49 -4.98 -1.32
CA HIS A 146 10.96 -3.92 -2.20
C HIS A 146 10.86 -4.32 -3.67
N ILE A 147 10.18 -5.44 -3.91
CA ILE A 147 10.05 -6.05 -5.24
C ILE A 147 8.61 -6.09 -5.77
N ALA A 148 7.61 -5.61 -5.02
CA ALA A 148 6.21 -5.67 -5.45
C ALA A 148 5.94 -4.96 -6.79
N GLY A 149 6.74 -3.95 -7.13
CA GLY A 149 6.67 -3.23 -8.41
C GLY A 149 7.64 -3.71 -9.50
N SER A 150 8.50 -4.68 -9.21
CA SER A 150 9.75 -4.91 -9.94
C SER A 150 9.73 -6.15 -10.84
N THR A 151 8.59 -6.46 -11.49
CA THR A 151 8.57 -7.55 -12.49
C THR A 151 9.41 -7.20 -13.72
N ALA A 152 9.91 -8.20 -14.46
CA ALA A 152 10.72 -7.97 -15.65
C ALA A 152 10.02 -7.06 -16.68
N GLU A 153 8.71 -7.24 -16.86
CA GLU A 153 7.88 -6.42 -17.72
C GLU A 153 7.68 -5.01 -17.15
N ALA A 154 7.52 -4.89 -15.84
CA ALA A 154 7.37 -3.59 -15.18
C ALA A 154 8.66 -2.77 -15.28
N VAL A 155 9.81 -3.37 -14.96
CA VAL A 155 11.13 -2.75 -15.10
C VAL A 155 11.39 -2.35 -16.56
N LYS A 156 11.06 -3.20 -17.52
CA LYS A 156 11.16 -2.87 -18.95
C LYS A 156 10.28 -1.68 -19.33
N ARG A 157 9.00 -1.68 -18.92
CA ARG A 157 8.09 -0.56 -19.18
C ARG A 157 8.55 0.74 -18.51
N MET A 158 9.09 0.66 -17.30
CA MET A 158 9.67 1.82 -16.60
C MET A 158 10.87 2.37 -17.35
N ALA A 159 11.82 1.51 -17.75
CA ALA A 159 13.00 1.91 -18.50
C ALA A 159 12.63 2.59 -19.83
N ILE A 160 11.70 1.99 -20.59
CA ILE A 160 11.18 2.58 -21.83
C ILE A 160 10.49 3.92 -21.54
N GLY A 161 9.62 3.99 -20.52
CA GLY A 161 8.90 5.21 -20.16
C GLY A 161 9.84 6.36 -19.78
N SER A 162 10.90 6.07 -19.02
CA SER A 162 11.91 7.06 -18.65
C SER A 162 12.71 7.53 -19.87
N ALA A 163 13.15 6.62 -20.73
CA ALA A 163 13.85 6.97 -21.96
C ALA A 163 12.99 7.82 -22.89
N SER A 164 11.72 7.44 -23.11
CA SER A 164 10.77 8.20 -23.92
C SER A 164 10.52 9.60 -23.35
N ALA A 165 10.41 9.75 -22.03
CA ALA A 165 10.23 11.07 -21.42
C ALA A 165 11.41 12.01 -21.67
N VAL A 166 12.65 11.49 -21.71
CA VAL A 166 13.84 12.27 -22.07
C VAL A 166 13.80 12.66 -23.54
N VAL A 167 13.47 11.72 -24.44
CA VAL A 167 13.36 12.00 -25.88
C VAL A 167 12.28 13.06 -26.16
N ASP A 168 11.12 12.94 -25.52
CA ASP A 168 10.02 13.91 -25.66
C ASP A 168 10.50 15.31 -25.26
N LEU A 169 11.15 15.43 -24.09
CA LEU A 169 11.70 16.69 -23.59
C LEU A 169 12.65 17.35 -24.60
N TYR A 170 13.64 16.61 -25.12
CA TYR A 170 14.59 17.15 -26.11
C TYR A 170 13.99 17.41 -27.48
N SER A 171 12.84 16.78 -27.79
CA SER A 171 12.10 16.99 -29.04
C SER A 171 11.07 18.12 -28.93
N GLY A 172 11.05 18.87 -27.82
CA GLY A 172 10.06 19.93 -27.57
C GLY A 172 8.65 19.41 -27.29
N LYS A 173 8.48 18.10 -27.05
CA LYS A 173 7.21 17.49 -26.68
C LYS A 173 7.07 17.42 -25.17
N LYS A 174 5.85 17.59 -24.67
CA LYS A 174 5.54 17.45 -23.25
C LYS A 174 5.58 15.97 -22.85
N PRO A 175 6.43 15.55 -21.89
CA PRO A 175 6.42 14.16 -21.41
C PRO A 175 5.06 13.77 -20.83
N ALA A 176 4.67 12.50 -21.00
CA ALA A 176 3.34 12.01 -20.59
C ALA A 176 3.11 12.03 -19.06
N ASN A 177 4.15 11.77 -18.25
CA ASN A 177 4.03 11.54 -16.81
C ASN A 177 4.71 12.65 -15.97
N ILE A 178 4.37 13.91 -16.20
CA ILE A 178 4.95 15.03 -15.46
C ILE A 178 4.34 15.12 -14.05
N VAL A 179 5.19 14.97 -13.04
CA VAL A 179 4.79 15.08 -11.63
C VAL A 179 4.59 16.53 -11.19
N ASN A 180 5.34 17.48 -11.76
CA ASN A 180 5.21 18.91 -11.47
C ASN A 180 4.90 19.72 -12.74
N PRO A 181 3.62 19.84 -13.15
CA PRO A 181 3.23 20.53 -14.37
C PRO A 181 3.70 22.01 -14.44
N LYS A 182 3.78 22.68 -13.29
CA LYS A 182 4.20 24.10 -13.21
C LYS A 182 5.63 24.31 -13.69
N VAL A 183 6.51 23.31 -13.51
CA VAL A 183 7.90 23.39 -13.98
C VAL A 183 7.96 23.36 -15.51
N TRP A 184 7.10 22.54 -16.15
CA TRP A 184 7.01 22.47 -17.60
C TRP A 184 6.51 23.79 -18.21
N GLU A 185 5.49 24.41 -17.61
CA GLU A 185 4.96 25.70 -18.06
C GLU A 185 6.05 26.79 -18.02
N ARG A 186 6.86 26.85 -16.95
CA ARG A 186 7.98 27.78 -16.86
C ARG A 186 9.04 27.56 -17.94
N LEU A 187 9.33 26.31 -18.31
CA LEU A 187 10.34 25.98 -19.32
C LEU A 187 9.91 26.39 -20.75
N ASN A 188 8.61 26.54 -21.01
CA ASN A 188 8.07 26.84 -22.35
C ASN A 188 7.46 28.24 -22.49
N ASN A 189 7.61 29.10 -21.47
CA ASN A 189 7.16 30.50 -21.49
C ASN A 189 8.28 31.48 -21.89
N HIS A 190 9.26 31.03 -22.69
CA HIS A 190 10.33 31.86 -23.27
C HIS A 190 10.21 31.91 -24.79
#